data_AF-A0ABD2JD34-F1
#
_entry.id   AF-A0ABD2JD34-F1
#
_cell.length_a   1.000
_cell.length_b   1.000
_cell.length_c   1.000
_cell.angle_alpha   90.00
_cell.angle_beta   90.00
_cell.angle_gamma   90.00
#
_symmetry.space_group_name_H-M   'P 1'
#
loop_
_entity.id
_entity.type
_entity.pdbx_description
1 polymer ?
#
loop_
_entity_poly.entity_id
_entity_poly.type
_entity_poly.pdbx_seq_one_letter_code
_entity_poly.pdbx_strand_id
1 'polypeptide(L)'
;MNCDNDGFQNPDTCTTCICPQGYIGAKCQEVDIGGYAPAGIANTCGGNILFATPNWQNINGQIGSSDFDSEIDYAYCHWQIFPDIGKTILIEVLGVGVVCGDGCIWGNTEIRTAANRGATGVRLCCRSDLGSSGKLTITATNGYALISLYSFSNIQRFHIRFRQY
;
A
#
# COMPACT_ATOMS: atom_id res chain seq x y z
N MET A 1 -6.87 -23.46 13.27
CA MET A 1 -7.01 -22.03 13.64
C MET A 1 -7.53 -21.29 12.42
N ASN A 2 -8.38 -20.27 12.57
CA ASN A 2 -8.86 -19.48 11.45
C ASN A 2 -8.05 -18.18 11.36
N CYS A 3 -7.50 -17.90 10.18
CA CYS A 3 -6.77 -16.68 9.85
C CYS A 3 -7.68 -15.77 9.03
N ASP A 4 -7.65 -14.47 9.30
CA ASP A 4 -8.42 -13.45 8.59
C ASP A 4 -7.61 -12.89 7.42
N ASN A 5 -8.28 -12.14 6.55
CA ASN A 5 -7.66 -11.43 5.41
C ASN A 5 -6.70 -12.30 4.59
N ASP A 6 -7.11 -13.54 4.27
CA ASP A 6 -6.34 -14.51 3.47
C ASP A 6 -4.94 -14.84 4.02
N GLY A 7 -4.73 -14.67 5.33
CA GLY A 7 -3.57 -15.25 6.02
C GLY A 7 -3.62 -16.77 6.06
N PHE A 8 -2.46 -17.39 6.28
CA PHE A 8 -2.37 -18.84 6.44
C PHE A 8 -1.75 -19.20 7.79
N GLN A 9 -2.12 -20.37 8.31
CA GLN A 9 -1.65 -20.82 9.61
C GLN A 9 -0.13 -20.99 9.57
N ASN A 10 0.55 -20.44 10.58
CA ASN A 10 1.98 -20.60 10.73
C ASN A 10 2.29 -22.09 11.01
N PRO A 11 3.05 -22.78 10.14
CA PRO A 11 3.32 -24.21 10.28
C PRO A 11 4.18 -24.53 11.51
N ASP A 12 4.98 -23.58 12.00
CA ASP A 12 5.89 -23.79 13.12
C ASP A 12 5.17 -23.69 14.47
N THR A 13 4.26 -22.72 14.61
CA THR A 13 3.59 -22.45 15.90
C THR A 13 2.19 -23.05 15.99
N CYS A 14 1.54 -23.31 14.84
CA CYS A 14 0.14 -23.71 14.73
C CYS A 14 -0.88 -22.79 15.44
N THR A 15 -0.45 -21.67 16.00
CA THR A 15 -1.22 -20.82 16.93
C THR A 15 -1.15 -19.33 16.56
N THR A 16 -0.36 -18.99 15.55
CA THR A 16 -0.33 -17.69 14.89
C THR A 16 -0.54 -17.86 13.39
N CYS A 17 -0.88 -16.77 12.71
CA CYS A 17 -0.99 -16.71 11.26
C CYS A 17 0.21 -15.96 10.66
N ILE A 18 0.57 -16.34 9.44
CA ILE A 18 1.44 -15.54 8.57
C ILE A 18 0.53 -14.64 7.75
N CYS A 19 0.72 -13.34 7.88
CA CYS A 19 -0.20 -12.33 7.35
C CYS A 19 0.25 -11.77 6.01
N PRO A 20 -0.71 -11.51 5.09
CA PRO A 20 -0.41 -10.70 3.92
C PRO A 20 0.08 -9.31 4.33
N GLN A 21 0.94 -8.73 3.51
CA GLN A 21 1.43 -7.38 3.74
C GLN A 21 0.28 -6.36 3.80
N GLY A 22 0.31 -5.46 4.78
CA GLY A 22 -0.80 -4.56 5.12
C GLY A 22 -1.66 -5.05 6.29
N TYR A 23 -1.37 -6.24 6.83
CA TYR A 23 -2.08 -6.86 7.95
C TYR A 23 -1.11 -7.41 9.00
N ILE A 24 -1.48 -7.28 10.27
CA ILE A 24 -0.74 -7.78 11.43
C ILE A 24 -1.68 -8.43 12.45
N GLY A 25 -1.12 -8.87 13.58
CA GLY A 25 -1.84 -9.55 14.65
C GLY A 25 -1.82 -11.07 14.49
N ALA A 26 -2.10 -11.78 15.59
CA ALA A 26 -1.99 -13.24 15.63
C ALA A 26 -2.89 -13.96 14.61
N LYS A 27 -3.98 -13.33 14.16
CA LYS A 27 -4.92 -13.83 13.15
C LYS A 27 -4.99 -12.96 11.89
N CYS A 28 -4.10 -11.99 11.70
CA CYS A 28 -4.13 -11.04 10.58
C CYS A 28 -5.37 -10.12 10.56
N GLN A 29 -5.92 -9.85 11.74
CA GLN A 29 -7.12 -9.05 11.94
C GLN A 29 -6.85 -7.55 12.06
N GLU A 30 -5.59 -7.16 12.29
CA GLU A 30 -5.18 -5.78 12.52
C GLU A 30 -4.55 -5.18 11.25
N VAL A 31 -4.64 -3.86 11.12
CA VAL A 31 -4.02 -3.13 10.01
C VAL A 31 -2.55 -2.90 10.32
N ASP A 32 -1.68 -3.25 9.38
CA ASP A 32 -0.28 -2.86 9.46
C ASP A 32 -0.18 -1.35 9.20
N ILE A 33 0.24 -0.59 10.20
CA ILE A 33 0.44 0.85 10.02
C ILE A 33 1.67 1.19 9.18
N GLY A 34 2.48 0.18 8.85
CA GLY A 34 3.79 0.38 8.26
C GLY A 34 4.85 0.61 9.33
N GLY A 35 6.07 0.16 9.06
CA GLY A 35 7.15 0.16 10.03
C GLY A 35 8.46 0.65 9.42
N TYR A 36 9.18 1.43 10.23
CA TYR A 36 10.46 2.09 10.03
C TYR A 36 10.44 3.43 9.28
N ALA A 37 10.38 4.52 10.05
CA ALA A 37 10.98 5.79 9.69
C ALA A 37 12.30 5.87 10.50
N PRO A 38 13.45 6.17 9.89
CA PRO A 38 14.71 6.27 10.64
C PRO A 38 14.56 7.25 11.81
N ALA A 39 15.31 7.01 12.90
CA ALA A 39 15.22 7.78 14.13
C ALA A 39 15.27 9.29 13.84
N GLY A 40 14.18 10.00 14.12
CA GLY A 40 14.04 11.44 13.86
C GLY A 40 13.03 11.82 12.77
N ILE A 41 12.55 10.87 11.96
CA ILE A 41 11.39 11.07 11.10
C ILE A 41 10.17 10.46 11.79
N ALA A 42 9.18 11.28 12.15
CA ALA A 42 7.90 10.76 12.61
C ALA A 42 7.31 9.85 11.51
N ASN A 43 6.85 8.65 11.87
CA ASN A 43 6.05 7.82 10.97
C ASN A 43 4.77 8.62 10.62
N THR A 44 4.78 9.28 9.47
CA THR A 44 3.74 10.25 9.07
C THR A 44 2.80 9.68 8.01
N CYS A 45 2.90 8.39 7.68
CA CYS A 45 2.07 7.79 6.65
C CYS A 45 1.54 6.42 7.05
N GLY A 46 0.44 6.02 6.41
CA GLY A 46 -0.14 4.70 6.55
C GLY A 46 -1.01 4.49 7.79
N GLY A 47 -1.47 3.25 7.97
CA GLY A 47 -2.30 2.81 9.08
C GLY A 47 -3.74 3.29 9.07
N ASN A 48 -4.20 3.88 7.97
CA ASN A 48 -5.56 4.42 7.89
C ASN A 48 -6.51 3.46 7.19
N ILE A 49 -7.66 3.24 7.83
CA ILE A 49 -8.86 2.76 7.17
C ILE A 49 -9.62 3.99 6.66
N LEU A 50 -9.83 4.05 5.35
CA LEU A 50 -10.48 5.14 4.65
C LEU A 50 -11.77 4.63 4.01
N PHE A 51 -12.80 5.47 4.05
CA PHE A 51 -14.08 5.18 3.40
C PHE A 51 -14.22 6.10 2.17
N ALA A 52 -14.40 5.48 1.01
CA ALA A 52 -14.56 6.19 -0.24
C ALA A 52 -15.94 6.85 -0.29
N THR A 53 -15.97 8.12 -0.68
CA THR A 53 -17.20 8.88 -0.94
C THR A 53 -17.39 9.07 -2.45
N PRO A 54 -18.56 9.53 -2.92
CA PRO A 54 -18.73 9.88 -4.33
C PRO A 54 -17.83 11.03 -4.80
N ASN A 55 -17.32 11.83 -3.85
CA ASN A 55 -16.38 12.92 -4.09
C ASN A 55 -14.94 12.39 -4.07
N TRP A 56 -14.08 13.03 -4.88
CA TRP A 56 -12.67 12.69 -4.89
C TRP A 56 -12.00 13.03 -3.56
N GLN A 57 -11.30 12.04 -2.99
CA GLN A 57 -10.43 12.16 -1.83
C GLN A 57 -8.99 11.90 -2.28
N ASN A 58 -8.03 12.58 -1.67
CA ASN A 58 -6.62 12.49 -2.05
C ASN A 58 -5.80 11.80 -0.97
N ILE A 59 -4.81 11.01 -1.38
CA ILE A 59 -3.77 10.48 -0.50
C ILE A 59 -2.45 10.93 -1.11
N ASN A 60 -1.72 11.72 -0.31
CA ASN A 60 -0.35 12.07 -0.57
C ASN A 60 0.48 11.35 0.48
N GLY A 61 1.40 10.50 0.07
CA GLY A 61 2.31 9.87 1.02
C GLY A 61 3.74 10.02 0.60
N GLN A 62 4.58 10.02 1.63
CA GLN A 62 6.03 10.16 1.52
C GLN A 62 6.66 9.25 2.55
N ILE A 63 7.67 8.47 2.14
CA ILE A 63 8.38 7.55 3.03
C ILE A 63 9.85 7.42 2.63
N GLY A 64 10.69 6.96 3.56
CA GLY A 64 12.13 6.84 3.39
C GLY A 64 12.89 8.09 3.86
N SER A 65 14.21 8.03 3.76
CA SER A 65 15.13 9.09 4.19
C SER A 65 16.11 9.45 3.09
N SER A 66 16.67 10.68 3.17
CA SER A 66 17.80 11.10 2.35
C SER A 66 19.16 10.66 2.92
N ASP A 67 19.19 10.25 4.19
CA ASP A 67 20.42 9.86 4.88
C ASP A 67 20.71 8.39 4.63
N PHE A 68 21.82 8.12 3.94
CA PHE A 68 22.27 6.81 3.46
C PHE A 68 23.07 6.01 4.51
N ASP A 69 23.18 6.50 5.75
CA ASP A 69 24.16 6.00 6.71
C ASP A 69 23.66 4.77 7.48
N SER A 70 23.83 3.61 6.81
CA SER A 70 24.11 2.29 7.39
C SER A 70 23.09 1.65 8.34
N GLU A 71 21.96 1.23 7.80
CA GLU A 71 21.37 -0.12 7.91
C GLU A 71 20.32 -0.21 6.79
N ILE A 72 19.84 -1.40 6.44
CA ILE A 72 18.84 -1.52 5.36
C ILE A 72 17.52 -0.89 5.84
N ASP A 73 17.34 0.40 5.55
CA ASP A 73 16.18 1.21 5.91
C ASP A 73 15.07 1.04 4.88
N TYR A 74 14.53 -0.17 4.78
CA TYR A 74 13.28 -0.33 4.05
C TYR A 74 12.10 0.13 4.91
N ALA A 75 11.17 0.81 4.28
CA ALA A 75 10.02 1.41 4.93
C ALA A 75 8.75 1.08 4.16
N TYR A 76 7.65 0.87 4.89
CA TYR A 76 6.33 0.66 4.31
C TYR A 76 5.28 1.59 4.94
N CYS A 77 4.27 1.97 4.15
CA CYS A 77 3.04 2.61 4.62
C CYS A 77 1.84 2.00 3.88
N HIS A 78 0.73 1.80 4.60
CA HIS A 78 -0.45 1.12 4.07
C HIS A 78 -1.74 1.92 4.29
N TRP A 79 -2.61 1.97 3.28
CA TRP A 79 -3.96 2.52 3.38
C TRP A 79 -4.97 1.49 2.90
N GLN A 80 -6.00 1.26 3.70
CA GLN A 80 -7.11 0.41 3.32
C GLN A 80 -8.30 1.29 2.93
N ILE A 81 -8.84 1.09 1.74
CA ILE A 81 -9.97 1.86 1.23
C ILE A 81 -11.16 0.92 1.05
N PHE A 82 -12.28 1.30 1.64
CA PHE A 82 -13.56 0.59 1.50
C PHE A 82 -14.61 1.53 0.91
N PRO A 83 -15.43 1.09 -0.05
CA PRO A 83 -16.59 1.84 -0.51
C PRO A 83 -17.83 1.48 0.32
N ASP A 84 -18.97 2.11 0.03
CA ASP A 84 -20.25 1.62 0.55
C ASP A 84 -20.56 0.23 -0.01
N ILE A 85 -21.48 -0.49 0.65
CA ILE A 85 -21.87 -1.84 0.24
C ILE A 85 -22.36 -1.83 -1.22
N GLY A 86 -21.75 -2.71 -2.04
CA GLY A 86 -22.09 -2.87 -3.45
C GLY A 86 -21.50 -1.81 -4.39
N LYS A 87 -20.71 -0.86 -3.88
CA LYS A 87 -20.04 0.17 -4.66
C LYS A 87 -18.63 -0.22 -5.07
N THR A 88 -18.14 0.41 -6.12
CA THR A 88 -16.81 0.17 -6.67
C THR A 88 -15.90 1.35 -6.37
N ILE A 89 -14.61 1.12 -6.09
CA ILE A 89 -13.65 2.20 -5.91
C ILE A 89 -12.98 2.50 -7.26
N LEU A 90 -12.97 3.76 -7.67
CA LEU A 90 -12.14 4.27 -8.74
C LEU A 90 -10.90 4.92 -8.13
N ILE A 91 -9.71 4.45 -8.51
CA ILE A 91 -8.42 4.94 -8.04
C ILE A 91 -7.69 5.55 -9.22
N GLU A 92 -7.13 6.74 -9.04
CA GLU A 92 -6.28 7.39 -10.01
C GLU A 92 -4.92 7.69 -9.40
N VAL A 93 -3.88 7.15 -10.02
CA VAL A 93 -2.49 7.43 -9.67
C VAL A 93 -2.03 8.62 -10.49
N LEU A 94 -1.78 9.73 -9.81
CA LEU A 94 -1.43 11.02 -10.39
C LEU A 94 0.08 11.29 -10.35
N GLY A 95 0.79 10.62 -9.45
CA GLY A 95 2.23 10.76 -9.30
C GLY A 95 2.81 9.60 -8.51
N VAL A 96 4.00 9.17 -8.93
CA VAL A 96 4.81 8.14 -8.28
C VAL A 96 6.21 8.67 -8.05
N GLY A 97 6.97 7.95 -7.24
CA GLY A 97 8.31 8.32 -6.83
C GLY A 97 9.32 8.34 -7.98
N VAL A 98 10.58 8.58 -7.63
CA VAL A 98 11.61 9.00 -8.60
C VAL A 98 12.59 7.88 -8.93
N VAL A 99 12.73 6.88 -8.05
CA VAL A 99 13.71 5.80 -8.24
C VAL A 99 13.09 4.69 -9.07
N CYS A 100 13.44 4.71 -10.35
CA CYS A 100 13.07 3.70 -11.32
C CYS A 100 14.01 2.51 -11.29
N GLY A 101 13.45 1.32 -11.44
CA GLY A 101 14.21 0.08 -11.65
C GLY A 101 13.27 -1.06 -12.00
N ASP A 102 13.79 -2.07 -12.69
CA ASP A 102 13.00 -3.24 -13.06
C ASP A 102 12.39 -3.89 -11.82
N GLY A 103 11.10 -4.21 -11.89
CA GLY A 103 10.33 -4.76 -10.77
C GLY A 103 10.06 -3.78 -9.62
N CYS A 104 10.48 -2.51 -9.74
CA CYS A 104 10.31 -1.46 -8.73
C CYS A 104 10.83 -1.85 -7.33
N ILE A 105 12.03 -2.44 -7.30
CA ILE A 105 12.65 -3.01 -6.09
C ILE A 105 13.25 -1.95 -5.14
N TRP A 106 13.45 -0.72 -5.60
CA TRP A 106 14.04 0.36 -4.79
C TRP A 106 12.99 1.23 -4.10
N GLY A 107 11.75 1.15 -4.58
CA GLY A 107 10.61 1.89 -4.07
C GLY A 107 9.43 1.75 -5.03
N ASN A 108 8.22 1.66 -4.49
CA ASN A 108 7.01 1.51 -5.31
C ASN A 108 5.75 1.97 -4.59
N THR A 109 4.74 2.33 -5.39
CA THR A 109 3.34 2.35 -4.97
C THR A 109 2.69 1.08 -5.50
N GLU A 110 2.26 0.19 -4.62
CA GLU A 110 1.51 -1.03 -4.96
C GLU A 110 0.01 -0.83 -4.70
N ILE A 111 -0.82 -1.17 -5.68
CA ILE A 111 -2.28 -1.09 -5.59
C ILE A 111 -2.87 -2.48 -5.73
N ARG A 112 -3.43 -3.01 -4.64
CA ARG A 112 -4.06 -4.33 -4.58
C ARG A 112 -5.57 -4.19 -4.50
N THR A 113 -6.27 -4.82 -5.42
CA THR A 113 -7.74 -4.80 -5.50
C THR A 113 -8.35 -6.18 -5.65
N ALA A 114 -7.52 -7.23 -5.64
CA ALA A 114 -7.94 -8.62 -5.74
C ALA A 114 -8.79 -9.02 -4.51
N ALA A 115 -9.71 -9.97 -4.72
CA ALA A 115 -10.52 -10.51 -3.64
C ALA A 115 -9.64 -11.20 -2.57
N ASN A 116 -8.63 -11.96 -3.03
CA ASN A 116 -7.60 -12.54 -2.18
C ASN A 116 -6.61 -11.44 -1.74
N ARG A 117 -6.57 -11.15 -0.44
CA ARG A 117 -5.71 -10.13 0.18
C ARG A 117 -4.22 -10.49 0.18
N GLY A 118 -3.87 -11.75 -0.05
CA GLY A 118 -2.51 -12.23 -0.27
C GLY A 118 -1.99 -12.01 -1.69
N ALA A 119 -2.86 -11.68 -2.66
CA ALA A 119 -2.44 -11.49 -4.04
C ALA A 119 -1.73 -10.14 -4.24
N THR A 120 -0.63 -10.16 -5.00
CA THR A 120 0.09 -8.94 -5.37
C THR A 120 -0.71 -8.08 -6.34
N GLY A 121 -0.46 -6.78 -6.27
CA GLY A 121 -1.10 -5.76 -7.09
C GLY A 121 -0.17 -5.22 -8.17
N VAL A 122 -0.64 -4.20 -8.88
CA VAL A 122 0.21 -3.44 -9.79
C VAL A 122 1.19 -2.60 -8.97
N ARG A 123 2.47 -2.62 -9.35
CA ARG A 123 3.53 -1.80 -8.76
C ARG A 123 3.95 -0.72 -9.73
N LEU A 124 4.05 0.49 -9.22
CA LEU A 124 4.40 1.68 -10.00
C LEU A 124 5.56 2.39 -9.31
N CYS A 125 6.61 2.71 -10.06
CA CYS A 125 7.77 3.44 -9.56
C CYS A 125 8.29 4.48 -10.55
N CYS A 126 7.79 4.46 -11.78
CA CYS A 126 8.22 5.35 -12.85
C CYS A 126 7.05 6.16 -13.39
N ARG A 127 7.34 7.39 -13.80
CA ARG A 127 6.37 8.24 -14.49
C ARG A 127 5.85 7.59 -15.78
N SER A 128 6.66 6.79 -16.45
CA SER A 128 6.26 6.00 -17.62
C SER A 128 5.17 4.98 -17.31
N ASP A 129 5.11 4.46 -16.07
CA ASP A 129 4.09 3.49 -15.64
C ASP A 129 2.70 4.12 -15.58
N LEU A 130 2.63 5.46 -15.53
CA LEU A 130 1.38 6.22 -15.59
C LEU A 130 0.87 6.43 -17.03
N GLY A 131 1.60 5.93 -18.03
CA GLY A 131 1.29 6.10 -19.44
C GLY A 131 1.44 7.54 -19.93
N SER A 132 1.15 7.75 -21.21
CA SER A 132 1.32 9.06 -21.88
C SER A 132 0.39 10.16 -21.33
N SER A 133 -0.71 9.80 -20.69
CA SER A 133 -1.62 10.71 -19.98
C SER A 133 -1.03 11.26 -18.68
N GLY A 134 0.06 10.69 -18.17
CA GLY A 134 0.61 11.01 -16.86
C GLY A 134 -0.29 10.57 -15.70
N LYS A 135 -1.20 9.63 -15.95
CA LYS A 135 -2.15 9.11 -14.96
C LYS A 135 -2.57 7.68 -15.30
N LEU A 136 -2.53 6.81 -14.30
CA LEU A 136 -3.12 5.46 -14.35
C LEU A 136 -4.44 5.40 -13.59
N THR A 137 -5.46 4.78 -14.16
CA THR A 137 -6.77 4.55 -13.52
C THR A 137 -6.96 3.07 -13.26
N ILE A 138 -7.36 2.72 -12.03
CA ILE A 138 -7.59 1.36 -11.56
C ILE A 138 -8.96 1.29 -10.90
N THR A 139 -9.67 0.19 -11.14
CA THR A 139 -10.99 -0.06 -10.56
C THR A 139 -10.91 -1.22 -9.58
N ALA A 140 -11.47 -1.03 -8.38
CA ALA A 140 -11.56 -2.05 -7.35
C ALA A 140 -13.02 -2.48 -7.16
N THR A 141 -13.41 -3.60 -7.79
CA THR A 141 -14.78 -4.13 -7.77
C THR A 141 -15.07 -5.05 -6.58
N ASN A 142 -14.05 -5.50 -5.86
CA ASN A 142 -14.18 -6.43 -4.73
C ASN A 142 -14.50 -5.73 -3.40
N GLY A 143 -14.96 -4.48 -3.44
CA GLY A 143 -15.31 -3.70 -2.24
C GLY A 143 -14.10 -3.33 -1.37
N TYR A 144 -12.89 -3.33 -1.92
CA TYR A 144 -11.67 -3.05 -1.19
C TYR A 144 -10.51 -2.64 -2.10
N ALA A 145 -9.65 -1.76 -1.59
CA ALA A 145 -8.30 -1.59 -2.11
C ALA A 145 -7.27 -1.43 -0.98
N LEU A 146 -6.10 -2.04 -1.15
CA LEU A 146 -4.90 -1.75 -0.37
C LEU A 146 -3.98 -0.88 -1.22
N ILE A 147 -3.56 0.26 -0.67
CA ILE A 147 -2.49 1.07 -1.23
C ILE A 147 -1.28 0.89 -0.32
N SER A 148 -0.17 0.44 -0.89
CA SER A 148 1.09 0.28 -0.17
C SER A 148 2.14 1.16 -0.80
N LEU A 149 2.81 1.97 0.02
CA LEU A 149 4.05 2.65 -0.38
C LEU A 149 5.22 1.89 0.21
N TYR A 150 6.26 1.70 -0.60
CA TYR A 150 7.52 1.08 -0.23
C TYR A 150 8.68 1.99 -0.60
N SER A 151 9.69 2.07 0.26
CA SER A 151 11.01 2.57 -0.08
C SER A 151 12.09 1.62 0.45
N PHE A 152 13.12 1.35 -0.34
CA PHE A 152 14.33 0.66 0.10
C PHE A 152 15.48 1.65 0.36
N SER A 153 15.59 2.68 -0.47
CA SER A 153 16.55 3.76 -0.33
C SER A 153 16.00 5.03 -0.97
N ASN A 154 16.32 6.19 -0.40
CA ASN A 154 15.78 7.50 -0.75
C ASN A 154 14.32 7.73 -0.32
N ILE A 155 13.91 9.00 -0.44
CA ILE A 155 12.54 9.41 -0.23
C ILE A 155 11.70 9.03 -1.45
N GLN A 156 10.66 8.23 -1.23
CA GLN A 156 9.60 7.96 -2.20
C GLN A 156 8.39 8.84 -1.91
N ARG A 157 7.71 9.27 -2.96
CA ARG A 157 6.48 10.06 -2.88
C ARG A 157 5.44 9.47 -3.79
N PHE A 158 4.18 9.57 -3.41
CA PHE A 158 3.07 9.24 -4.29
C PHE A 158 1.91 10.21 -4.10
N HIS A 159 1.13 10.33 -5.15
CA HIS A 159 -0.10 11.11 -5.16
C HIS A 159 -1.17 10.29 -5.86
N ILE A 160 -2.18 9.89 -5.10
CA ILE A 160 -3.37 9.22 -5.63
C ILE A 160 -4.62 9.98 -5.22
N ARG A 161 -5.67 9.78 -6.00
CA ARG A 161 -7.02 10.13 -5.60
C ARG A 161 -7.98 8.97 -5.80
N PHE A 162 -9.01 8.91 -4.99
CA PHE A 162 -9.99 7.84 -5.03
C PHE A 162 -11.40 8.37 -4.77
N ARG A 163 -12.39 7.64 -5.28
CA ARG A 163 -13.81 7.85 -4.98
C ARG A 163 -14.57 6.55 -5.20
N GLN A 164 -15.80 6.46 -4.70
CA GLN A 164 -16.71 5.38 -5.06
C GLN A 164 -17.70 5.79 -6.18
N TYR A 165 -18.23 4.80 -6.90
CA TYR A 165 -19.34 4.97 -7.85
C TYR A 165 -20.26 3.74 -7.86
#